data_AF-A0A662G244-F1
#
_entry.id   AF-A0A662G244-F1
#
_cell.length_a   1.000
_cell.length_b   1.000
_cell.length_c   1.000
_cell.angle_alpha   90.00
_cell.angle_beta   90.00
_cell.angle_gamma   90.00
#
_symmetry.space_group_name_H-M   'P 1'
#
loop_
_entity.id
_entity.type
_entity.pdbx_description
1 polymer ?
#
loop_
_entity_poly.entity_id
_entity_poly.type
_entity_poly.pdbx_seq_one_letter_code
_entity_poly.pdbx_strand_id
1 'polypeptide(L)'
;RGAFMIYGKRNYLRKVKLGIALVVERSGAEVTLRVVPSAKAEAYEDRIVLVPGRIKKSTLIRTVLRYMKKLSKERSLKLFTTADQLHRDLPTGGFHVLECRGIFGGLRIDE
;
A
#
# COMPACT_ATOMS: atom_id res chain seq x y z
N ARG A 1 10.08 -6.35 34.53
CA ARG A 1 9.88 -4.99 34.01
C ARG A 1 11.23 -4.47 33.56
N GLY A 2 11.55 -4.58 32.27
CA GLY A 2 12.84 -4.15 31.74
C GLY A 2 12.75 -2.71 31.26
N ALA A 3 13.51 -1.82 31.89
CA ALA A 3 13.79 -0.50 31.36
C ALA A 3 15.25 -0.50 30.89
N PHE A 4 15.49 -0.04 29.67
CA PHE A 4 16.84 0.17 29.15
C PHE A 4 16.97 1.64 28.72
N MET A 5 18.10 2.24 29.10
CA MET A 5 18.41 3.63 28.84
C MET A 5 19.34 3.70 27.62
N ILE A 6 18.91 4.38 26.56
CA ILE A 6 19.72 4.56 25.35
C ILE A 6 20.55 5.83 25.53
N TYR A 7 21.87 5.67 25.63
CA TYR A 7 22.83 6.79 25.71
C TYR A 7 23.40 7.09 24.32
N GLY A 8 23.30 8.34 23.88
CA GLY A 8 23.81 8.82 22.59
C GLY A 8 23.21 10.17 22.18
N LYS A 9 23.93 10.93 21.34
CA LYS A 9 23.40 12.19 20.78
C LYS A 9 22.13 11.85 19.99
N ARG A 10 21.01 12.47 20.36
CA ARG A 10 19.67 12.26 19.77
C ARG A 10 19.64 12.59 18.28
N ASN A 11 20.14 11.69 17.44
CA ASN A 11 19.94 11.72 15.98
C ASN A 11 18.59 11.07 15.67
N TYR A 12 17.51 11.73 16.09
CA TYR A 12 16.19 11.38 15.56
C TYR A 12 16.24 11.57 14.05
N LEU A 13 15.87 10.53 13.30
CA LEU A 13 15.70 10.64 11.86
C LEU A 13 14.61 11.70 11.59
N ARG A 14 15.03 12.92 11.22
CA ARG A 14 14.14 14.03 10.88
C ARG A 14 13.86 13.99 9.38
N LYS A 15 12.62 14.29 8.97
CA LYS A 15 12.16 14.32 7.57
C LYS A 15 12.05 12.96 6.84
N VAL A 16 11.95 11.85 7.58
CA VAL A 16 11.55 10.57 6.94
C VAL A 16 10.08 10.67 6.60
N LYS A 17 9.73 10.63 5.30
CA LYS A 17 8.33 10.51 4.88
C LYS A 17 7.81 9.18 5.37
N LEU A 18 7.01 9.22 6.43
CA LEU A 18 6.30 8.04 6.94
C LEU A 18 5.21 7.70 5.94
N GLY A 19 5.50 6.72 5.10
CA GLY A 19 4.60 6.26 4.06
C GLY A 19 4.90 4.81 3.71
N ILE A 20 3.86 4.13 3.27
CA ILE A 20 3.94 2.78 2.71
C ILE A 20 3.46 2.84 1.27
N ALA A 21 3.77 1.81 0.49
CA ALA A 21 3.22 1.65 -0.83
C ALA A 21 2.53 0.30 -0.95
N LEU A 22 1.41 0.28 -1.65
CA LEU A 22 0.81 -0.95 -2.14
C LEU A 22 1.31 -1.16 -3.57
N VAL A 23 1.99 -2.26 -3.81
CA VAL A 23 2.64 -2.57 -5.08
C VAL A 23 2.10 -3.87 -5.66
N VAL A 24 2.24 -4.04 -6.97
CA VAL A 24 1.87 -5.28 -7.66
C VAL A 24 3.13 -6.08 -7.96
N GLU A 25 3.11 -7.36 -7.60
CA GLU A 25 4.03 -8.37 -8.09
C GLU A 25 3.31 -9.26 -9.09
N ARG A 26 3.97 -9.51 -10.23
CA ARG A 26 3.43 -10.32 -11.33
C ARG A 26 4.23 -11.61 -11.48
N SER A 27 3.53 -12.71 -11.67
CA SER A 27 4.08 -14.00 -12.07
C SER A 27 3.23 -14.55 -13.21
N GLY A 28 3.64 -14.30 -14.45
CA GLY A 28 2.80 -14.56 -15.62
C GLY A 28 1.48 -13.79 -15.56
N ALA A 29 0.34 -14.50 -15.57
CA ALA A 29 -0.99 -13.90 -15.45
C ALA A 29 -1.42 -13.67 -13.98
N GLU A 30 -0.63 -14.14 -13.01
CA GLU A 30 -0.94 -14.04 -11.59
C GLU A 30 -0.47 -12.70 -11.04
N VAL A 31 -1.33 -12.07 -10.26
CA VAL A 31 -1.11 -10.75 -9.68
C VAL A 31 -1.33 -10.80 -8.18
N THR A 32 -0.33 -10.35 -7.43
CA THR A 32 -0.38 -10.24 -5.98
C THR A 32 -0.09 -8.80 -5.57
N LEU A 33 -0.88 -8.27 -4.63
CA LEU A 33 -0.65 -6.99 -4.00
C LEU A 33 0.22 -7.19 -2.75
N ARG A 34 1.24 -6.36 -2.59
CA ARG A 34 2.10 -6.34 -1.40
C ARG A 34 2.23 -4.95 -0.82
N VAL A 35 2.40 -4.90 0.50
CA VAL A 35 2.71 -3.66 1.23
C VAL A 35 4.21 -3.57 1.42
N VAL A 36 4.80 -2.46 0.99
CA VAL A 36 6.24 -2.18 1.13
C VAL A 36 6.46 -0.79 1.74
N PRO A 37 7.63 -0.50 2.32
CA PRO A 37 8.00 0.87 2.65
C PRO A 37 7.95 1.77 1.42
N SER A 38 7.44 3.00 1.54
CA SER A 38 7.34 3.94 0.41
C SER A 38 8.70 4.20 -0.28
N ALA A 39 9.81 4.15 0.48
CA ALA A 39 11.16 4.27 -0.06
C ALA A 39 11.54 3.19 -1.09
N LYS A 40 10.85 2.03 -1.09
CA LYS A 40 11.05 0.96 -2.08
C LYS A 40 10.07 1.02 -3.25
N ALA A 41 9.10 1.95 -3.22
CA ALA A 41 8.02 1.98 -4.18
C ALA A 41 8.50 2.26 -5.61
N GLU A 42 9.57 3.03 -5.78
CA GLU A 42 10.10 3.39 -7.12
C GLU A 42 10.56 2.20 -7.94
N ALA A 43 10.93 1.09 -7.30
CA ALA A 43 11.28 -0.16 -7.96
C ALA A 43 10.08 -0.89 -8.59
N TYR A 44 8.85 -0.44 -8.30
CA TYR A 44 7.62 -1.04 -8.78
C TYR A 44 6.91 -0.09 -9.73
N GLU A 45 6.63 -0.56 -10.95
CA GLU A 45 5.90 0.18 -11.98
C GLU A 45 4.45 0.46 -11.54
N ASP A 46 3.80 -0.58 -11.03
CA ASP A 46 2.44 -0.57 -10.54
C ASP A 46 2.42 -0.35 -9.03
N ARG A 47 2.06 0.86 -8.62
CA ARG A 47 2.10 1.24 -7.20
C ARG A 47 1.04 2.25 -6.81
N ILE A 48 0.68 2.23 -5.54
CA ILE A 48 -0.07 3.26 -4.83
C ILE A 48 0.76 3.70 -3.63
N VAL A 49 1.10 4.98 -3.52
CA VAL A 49 1.81 5.51 -2.36
C VAL A 49 0.80 6.06 -1.35
N LEU A 50 0.88 5.57 -0.13
CA LEU A 50 -0.03 5.88 0.97
C LEU A 50 0.73 6.55 2.11
N VAL A 51 0.14 7.61 2.66
CA VAL A 51 0.59 8.28 3.88
C VAL A 51 -0.54 8.30 4.91
N PRO A 52 -0.27 8.56 6.19
CA PRO A 52 -1.32 8.77 7.18
C PRO A 52 -2.33 9.83 6.72
N GLY A 53 -3.62 9.53 6.86
CA GLY A 53 -4.69 10.40 6.40
C GLY A 53 -6.07 10.00 6.94
N ARG A 54 -7.14 10.42 6.25
CA ARG A 54 -8.53 10.27 6.72
C ARG A 54 -9.28 9.09 6.10
N ILE A 55 -8.81 8.56 4.97
CA ILE A 55 -9.45 7.45 4.27
C ILE A 55 -9.35 6.21 5.15
N LYS A 56 -10.49 5.64 5.54
CA LYS A 56 -10.52 4.42 6.37
C LYS A 56 -9.83 3.27 5.63
N LYS A 57 -9.02 2.50 6.36
CA LYS A 57 -8.36 1.29 5.83
C LYS A 57 -9.31 0.38 5.05
N SER A 58 -10.49 0.10 5.60
CA SER A 58 -11.50 -0.76 4.97
C SER A 58 -12.02 -0.18 3.66
N THR A 59 -12.25 1.14 3.59
CA THR A 59 -12.65 1.83 2.36
C THR A 59 -11.57 1.69 1.30
N LEU A 60 -10.32 1.98 1.64
CA LEU A 60 -9.17 1.85 0.74
C LEU A 60 -9.06 0.43 0.17
N ILE A 61 -9.03 -0.59 1.05
CA ILE A 61 -8.92 -2.00 0.66
C ILE A 61 -10.06 -2.40 -0.28
N ARG A 62 -11.30 -2.05 0.08
CA ARG A 62 -12.49 -2.36 -0.74
C ARG A 62 -12.39 -1.74 -2.12
N THR A 63 -11.98 -0.48 -2.21
CA THR A 63 -11.87 0.24 -3.48
C THR A 63 -10.76 -0.35 -4.36
N VAL A 64 -9.59 -0.61 -3.80
CA VAL A 64 -8.48 -1.24 -4.53
C VAL A 64 -8.87 -2.62 -5.03
N LEU A 65 -9.45 -3.48 -4.18
CA LEU A 65 -9.83 -4.83 -4.60
C LEU A 65 -10.96 -4.81 -5.64
N ARG A 66 -11.92 -3.90 -5.53
CA ARG A 66 -12.97 -3.73 -6.55
C ARG A 66 -12.35 -3.35 -7.89
N TYR A 67 -11.41 -2.41 -7.88
CA TYR A 67 -10.69 -1.99 -9.08
C TYR A 67 -9.87 -3.14 -9.69
N MET A 68 -9.12 -3.87 -8.88
CA MET A 68 -8.34 -5.03 -9.33
C MET A 68 -9.22 -6.15 -9.87
N LYS A 69 -10.40 -6.40 -9.29
CA LYS A 69 -11.37 -7.36 -9.82
C LYS A 69 -11.91 -6.94 -11.18
N LYS A 70 -12.11 -5.64 -11.42
CA LYS A 70 -12.50 -5.12 -12.74
C LYS A 70 -11.39 -5.35 -13.76
N LEU A 71 -10.16 -4.97 -13.42
CA LEU A 71 -8.97 -5.22 -14.26
C LEU A 71 -8.74 -6.70 -14.55
N SER A 72 -8.95 -7.56 -13.56
CA SER A 72 -8.86 -9.02 -13.69
C SER A 72 -9.77 -9.55 -14.79
N LYS A 73 -11.01 -9.05 -14.88
CA LYS A 73 -11.96 -9.41 -15.94
C LYS A 73 -11.59 -8.85 -17.31
N GLU A 74 -11.10 -7.62 -17.35
CA GLU A 74 -10.78 -6.93 -18.61
C GLU A 74 -9.47 -7.41 -19.25
N ARG A 75 -8.50 -7.85 -18.44
CA ARG A 75 -7.13 -8.17 -18.87
C ARG A 75 -6.72 -9.61 -18.59
N SER A 76 -7.65 -10.48 -18.24
CA SER A 76 -7.41 -11.90 -17.90
C SER A 76 -6.36 -12.11 -16.81
N LEU A 77 -6.23 -11.16 -15.87
CA LEU A 77 -5.32 -11.26 -14.73
C LEU A 77 -5.98 -12.06 -13.60
N LYS A 78 -5.22 -12.89 -12.88
CA LYS A 78 -5.72 -13.60 -11.70
C LYS A 78 -5.20 -12.92 -10.43
N LEU A 79 -6.10 -12.28 -9.68
CA LEU A 79 -5.77 -11.66 -8.40
C LEU A 79 -5.77 -12.71 -7.28
N PHE A 80 -4.63 -12.91 -6.62
CA PHE A 80 -4.51 -13.86 -5.50
C PHE A 80 -4.67 -13.23 -4.12
N THR A 81 -4.50 -11.91 -4.02
CA THR A 81 -4.60 -11.21 -2.73
C THR A 81 -6.04 -11.10 -2.26
N THR A 82 -6.27 -11.42 -0.98
CA THR A 82 -7.57 -11.30 -0.31
C THR A 82 -7.67 -10.00 0.51
N ALA A 83 -8.90 -9.64 0.89
CA ALA A 83 -9.13 -8.51 1.79
C ALA A 83 -8.47 -8.71 3.16
N ASP A 84 -8.58 -9.92 3.73
CA ASP A 84 -8.00 -10.23 5.04
C ASP A 84 -6.48 -10.10 5.05
N GLN A 85 -5.82 -10.52 3.96
CA GLN A 85 -4.39 -10.32 3.79
C GLN A 85 -4.03 -8.83 3.83
N LEU A 86 -4.71 -7.99 3.05
CA LEU A 86 -4.46 -6.54 3.07
C LEU A 86 -4.79 -5.90 4.42
N HIS A 87 -5.81 -6.40 5.13
CA HIS A 87 -6.15 -5.92 6.46
C HIS A 87 -5.05 -6.20 7.49
N ARG A 88 -4.34 -7.32 7.35
CA ARG A 88 -3.17 -7.67 8.19
C ARG A 88 -1.92 -6.89 7.79
N ASP A 89 -1.68 -6.76 6.49
CA ASP A 89 -0.44 -6.17 5.97
C ASP A 89 -0.42 -4.63 6.08
N LEU A 90 -1.59 -3.99 5.95
CA LEU A 90 -1.72 -2.54 6.10
C LEU A 90 -1.78 -2.15 7.59
N PRO A 91 -1.02 -1.12 8.01
CA PRO A 91 -1.04 -0.62 9.37
C PRO A 91 -2.42 -0.11 9.75
N THR A 92 -2.65 0.03 11.06
CA THR A 92 -3.88 0.63 11.58
C THR A 92 -3.93 2.12 11.28
N GLY A 93 -5.14 2.70 11.34
CA GLY A 93 -5.37 4.11 11.06
C GLY A 93 -5.98 4.38 9.68
N GLY A 94 -6.00 5.66 9.32
CA GLY A 94 -6.46 6.13 8.02
C GLY A 94 -5.30 6.48 7.11
N PHE A 95 -5.61 6.60 5.81
CA PHE A 95 -4.64 6.85 4.76
C PHE A 95 -5.04 8.07 3.93
N HIS A 96 -4.07 8.59 3.18
CA HIS A 96 -4.26 9.49 2.06
C HIS A 96 -3.39 8.98 0.92
N VAL A 97 -3.88 9.09 -0.31
CA VAL A 97 -3.20 8.56 -1.49
C VAL A 97 -2.43 9.67 -2.14
N LEU A 98 -1.09 9.58 -2.10
CA LEU A 98 -0.21 10.56 -2.72
C LEU A 98 0.00 10.31 -4.21
N GLU A 99 -0.01 9.04 -4.63
CA GLU A 99 0.34 8.64 -5.99
C GLU A 99 -0.37 7.35 -6.36
N CYS A 100 -0.87 7.28 -7.59
CA CYS A 100 -1.29 6.05 -8.26
C CYS A 100 -0.52 5.95 -9.59
N ARG A 101 0.19 4.85 -9.82
CA ARG A 101 0.93 4.59 -11.08
C ARG A 101 0.65 3.22 -11.67
N GLY A 102 0.99 3.09 -12.95
CA GLY A 102 0.85 1.86 -13.72
C GLY A 102 -0.63 1.49 -13.86
N ILE A 103 -0.96 0.23 -13.57
CA ILE A 103 -2.35 -0.25 -13.62
C ILE A 103 -3.29 0.52 -12.71
N PHE A 104 -2.80 1.23 -11.68
CA PHE A 104 -3.63 2.02 -10.79
C PHE A 104 -3.95 3.43 -11.30
N GLY A 105 -3.48 3.83 -12.49
CA GLY A 105 -3.69 5.20 -13.00
C GLY A 105 -5.17 5.61 -13.14
N GLY A 106 -6.08 4.64 -13.31
CA GLY A 106 -7.52 4.88 -13.35
C GLY A 106 -8.24 4.71 -12.01
N LEU A 107 -7.51 4.42 -10.92
CA LEU A 107 -8.10 4.20 -9.60
C LEU A 107 -8.59 5.53 -9.02
N ARG A 108 -9.89 5.61 -8.73
CA ARG A 108 -10.48 6.70 -7.96
C ARG A 108 -10.83 6.20 -6.57
N ILE A 109 -10.43 6.94 -5.55
CA ILE A 109 -10.74 6.64 -4.16
C ILE A 109 -11.63 7.77 -3.67
N ASP A 110 -12.90 7.44 -3.46
CA ASP A 110 -13.87 8.36 -2.87
C ASP A 110 -13.49 8.56 -1.39
N GLU A 111 -13.23 9.81 -1.00
CA GLU A 111 -12.87 10.22 0.38
C GLU A 111 -14.07 10.19 1.33
#